data_AF-A0A842YMC5-F1
#
_entry.id   AF-A0A842YMC5-F1
#
_cell.length_a   1.000
_cell.length_b   1.000
_cell.length_c   1.000
_cell.angle_alpha   90.00
_cell.angle_beta   90.00
_cell.angle_gamma   90.00
#
_symmetry.space_group_name_H-M   'P 1'
#
loop_
_entity.id
_entity.type
_entity.pdbx_description
1 polymer ?
#
loop_
_entity_poly.entity_id
_entity_poly.type
_entity_poly.pdbx_seq_one_letter_code
_entity_poly.pdbx_strand_id
1 'polypeptide(L)'
;MKICRICGYQIPEGEFELLDDGWVCPWCGVGKEEFEDSAESMGGQDPLILLFRAMTVGLWKVLGKGSQAVTRKMGSVIAENINPGDDPLKSVTEYFIEHGFAASISRDAENILNVKNCMFYGFCRSLEDDGVLLSTCPYANTAAAALERSRGYRYRIKRKEGEHGHIIELSQISKK
;
A
#
# COMPACT_ATOMS: atom_id res chain seq x y z
N MET A 1 15.08 -1.11 19.25
CA MET A 1 14.29 -0.74 18.04
C MET A 1 14.71 0.62 17.53
N LYS A 2 14.48 0.94 16.25
CA LYS A 2 14.77 2.26 15.68
C LYS A 2 13.47 3.00 15.38
N ILE A 3 13.39 4.29 15.72
CA ILE A 3 12.22 5.13 15.46
C ILE A 3 12.60 6.37 14.65
N CYS A 4 11.80 6.69 13.64
CA CYS A 4 11.97 7.90 12.85
C CYS A 4 11.58 9.13 13.68
N ARG A 5 12.50 10.07 13.88
CA ARG A 5 12.25 11.31 14.62
C ARG A 5 11.24 12.24 13.94
N ILE A 6 11.04 12.07 12.64
CA ILE A 6 10.18 12.93 11.82
C ILE A 6 8.72 12.48 11.84
N CYS A 7 8.45 11.17 11.79
CA CYS A 7 7.10 10.64 11.63
C CYS A 7 6.74 9.48 12.58
N GLY A 8 7.66 9.05 13.43
CA GLY A 8 7.43 7.97 14.38
C GLY A 8 7.40 6.56 13.78
N TYR A 9 7.78 6.36 12.51
CA TYR A 9 7.91 5.02 11.92
C TYR A 9 8.90 4.17 12.71
N GLN A 10 8.52 2.94 13.04
CA GLN A 10 9.31 2.05 13.89
C GLN A 10 9.86 0.87 13.10
N ILE A 11 11.12 0.52 13.38
CA ILE A 11 11.81 -0.62 12.80
C ILE A 11 12.24 -1.55 13.93
N PRO A 12 11.86 -2.84 13.87
CA PRO A 12 12.30 -3.84 14.83
C PRO A 12 13.82 -3.89 14.97
N GLU A 13 14.27 -4.29 16.14
CA GLU A 13 15.70 -4.44 16.41
C GLU A 13 16.30 -5.55 15.55
N GLY A 14 17.47 -5.30 14.96
CA GLY A 14 18.12 -6.21 14.02
C GLY A 14 17.69 -6.05 12.56
N GLU A 15 16.52 -5.47 12.28
CA GLU A 15 16.08 -5.22 10.89
C GLU A 15 16.69 -3.94 10.30
N PHE A 16 16.97 -2.93 11.13
CA PHE A 16 17.51 -1.64 10.67
C PHE A 16 18.85 -1.75 9.94
N GLU A 17 19.71 -2.65 10.42
CA GLU A 17 21.04 -2.90 9.86
C GLU A 17 20.99 -3.73 8.56
N LEU A 18 19.87 -4.37 8.27
CA LEU A 18 19.65 -5.14 7.04
C LEU A 18 19.11 -4.29 5.88
N LEU A 19 18.72 -3.05 6.15
CA LEU A 19 18.23 -2.12 5.14
C LEU A 19 19.40 -1.62 4.27
N ASP A 20 19.16 -1.30 3.01
CA ASP A 20 20.20 -0.76 2.12
C ASP A 20 20.60 0.69 2.49
N ASP A 21 21.76 1.14 2.05
CA ASP A 21 22.26 2.51 2.29
C ASP A 21 21.36 3.59 1.66
N GLY A 22 20.67 3.26 0.57
CA GLY A 22 19.71 4.13 -0.10
C GLY A 22 18.29 4.07 0.48
N TRP A 23 18.10 3.33 1.57
CA TRP A 23 16.79 3.20 2.19
C TRP A 23 16.34 4.51 2.82
N VAL A 24 15.06 4.84 2.63
CA VAL A 24 14.43 5.99 3.26
C VAL A 24 13.15 5.58 3.98
N CYS A 25 12.78 6.32 5.01
CA CYS A 25 11.59 6.11 5.81
C CYS A 25 10.35 5.95 4.92
N PRO A 26 9.56 4.88 5.10
CA PRO A 26 8.43 4.65 4.23
C PRO A 26 7.28 5.64 4.48
N TRP A 27 7.25 6.32 5.62
CA TRP A 27 6.19 7.27 5.95
C TRP A 27 6.52 8.71 5.55
N CYS A 28 7.79 9.12 5.60
CA CYS A 28 8.17 10.51 5.34
C CYS A 28 9.38 10.71 4.41
N GLY A 29 9.97 9.64 3.88
CA GLY A 29 11.00 9.72 2.83
C GLY A 29 12.38 10.23 3.26
N VAL A 30 12.61 10.44 4.56
CA VAL A 30 13.93 10.81 5.09
C VAL A 30 14.86 9.61 5.20
N GLY A 31 16.18 9.81 5.14
CA GLY A 31 17.12 8.72 5.25
C GLY A 31 17.23 8.12 6.65
N LYS A 32 18.06 7.08 6.77
CA LYS A 32 18.35 6.36 8.01
C LYS A 32 18.91 7.26 9.12
N GLU A 33 19.57 8.35 8.74
CA GLU A 33 20.14 9.35 9.66
C GLU A 33 19.10 10.01 10.56
N GLU A 34 17.82 9.95 10.20
CA GLU A 34 16.72 10.47 11.01
C GLU A 34 16.11 9.45 11.98
N PHE A 35 16.74 8.28 12.16
CA PHE A 35 16.30 7.25 13.09
C PHE A 35 17.17 7.21 14.34
N GLU A 36 16.51 7.05 15.49
CA GLU A 36 17.17 6.92 16.79
C GLU A 36 16.78 5.63 17.50
N ASP A 37 17.60 5.19 18.44
CA ASP A 37 17.29 4.06 19.30
C ASP A 37 16.21 4.45 20.31
N SER A 38 15.11 3.71 20.32
CA SER A 38 14.09 3.81 21.37
C SER A 38 14.14 2.59 22.28
N ALA A 39 14.28 2.83 23.59
CA ALA A 39 14.17 1.82 24.64
C ALA A 39 12.71 1.53 25.02
N GLU A 40 11.80 2.43 24.69
CA GLU A 40 10.36 2.22 24.84
C GLU A 40 9.83 1.67 23.51
N SER A 41 9.45 0.39 23.52
CA SER A 41 8.39 -0.01 22.61
C SER A 41 7.17 0.82 23.02
N MET A 42 6.62 1.64 22.13
CA MET A 42 5.18 1.89 22.16
C MET A 42 4.52 0.54 21.87
N GLY A 43 4.50 -0.31 22.90
CA GLY A 43 4.38 -1.75 22.83
C GLY A 43 2.93 -2.14 22.60
N GLY A 44 2.52 -1.99 21.36
CA GLY A 44 1.26 -2.44 20.82
C GLY A 44 1.18 -1.96 19.39
N GLN A 45 0.95 -2.88 18.44
CA GLN A 45 0.45 -2.45 17.13
C GLN A 45 -0.74 -1.53 17.39
N ASP A 46 -0.81 -0.40 16.67
CA ASP A 46 -1.94 0.53 16.74
C ASP A 46 -3.24 -0.29 16.83
N PRO A 47 -4.08 -0.11 17.88
CA PRO A 47 -5.29 -0.90 18.07
C PRO A 47 -6.19 -0.94 16.83
N LEU A 48 -6.21 0.12 16.03
CA LEU A 48 -6.93 0.15 14.75
C LEU A 48 -6.31 -0.80 13.72
N ILE A 49 -4.99 -0.87 13.65
CA ILE A 49 -4.27 -1.83 12.79
C ILE A 49 -4.52 -3.27 13.24
N LEU A 50 -4.55 -3.53 14.55
CA LEU A 50 -4.89 -4.85 15.10
C LEU A 50 -6.31 -5.27 14.74
N LEU A 51 -7.28 -4.37 14.93
CA LEU A 51 -8.67 -4.60 14.56
C LEU A 51 -8.80 -4.84 13.05
N PHE A 52 -8.14 -4.01 12.24
CA PHE A 52 -8.16 -4.14 10.79
C PHE A 52 -7.54 -5.45 10.31
N ARG A 53 -6.44 -5.90 10.93
CA ARG A 53 -5.83 -7.21 10.68
C ARG A 53 -6.80 -8.34 11.03
N ALA A 54 -7.36 -8.33 12.24
CA ALA A 54 -8.28 -9.37 12.69
C ALA A 54 -9.51 -9.49 11.77
N MET A 55 -10.09 -8.36 11.36
CA MET A 55 -11.19 -8.34 10.40
C MET A 55 -10.77 -8.89 9.04
N THR A 56 -9.59 -8.50 8.53
CA THR A 56 -9.12 -8.93 7.21
C THR A 56 -8.83 -10.43 7.18
N VAL A 57 -8.17 -10.97 8.22
CA VAL A 57 -7.94 -12.41 8.37
C VAL A 57 -9.26 -13.16 8.53
N GLY A 58 -10.20 -12.64 9.33
CA GLY A 58 -11.52 -13.24 9.50
C GLY A 58 -12.31 -13.31 8.18
N LEU A 59 -12.36 -12.20 7.43
CA LEU A 59 -12.97 -12.13 6.11
C LEU A 59 -12.34 -13.14 5.14
N TRP A 60 -11.01 -13.28 5.17
CA TRP A 60 -10.32 -14.27 4.35
C TRP A 60 -10.69 -15.71 4.73
N LYS A 61 -10.70 -16.04 6.03
CA LYS A 61 -11.07 -17.37 6.50
C LYS A 61 -12.50 -17.76 6.12
N VAL A 62 -13.42 -16.78 6.08
CA VAL A 62 -14.82 -17.01 5.72
C VAL A 62 -15.06 -17.05 4.21
N LEU A 63 -14.46 -16.12 3.45
CA LEU A 63 -14.79 -15.90 2.03
C LEU A 63 -13.70 -16.36 1.05
N GLY A 64 -12.49 -16.64 1.54
CA GLY A 64 -11.31 -16.89 0.72
C GLY A 64 -11.12 -15.79 -0.34
N LYS A 65 -11.01 -16.21 -1.61
CA LYS A 65 -10.89 -15.29 -2.76
C LYS A 65 -12.10 -14.36 -2.93
N GLY A 66 -13.26 -14.65 -2.35
CA GLY A 66 -14.42 -13.74 -2.36
C GLY A 66 -14.13 -12.40 -1.67
N SER A 67 -13.19 -12.37 -0.72
CA SER A 67 -12.74 -11.15 -0.05
C SER A 67 -12.18 -10.08 -1.00
N GLN A 68 -11.72 -10.46 -2.20
CA GLN A 68 -11.22 -9.52 -3.21
C GLN A 68 -12.29 -8.52 -3.66
N ALA A 69 -13.57 -8.91 -3.64
CA ALA A 69 -14.68 -8.01 -3.93
C ALA A 69 -14.80 -6.88 -2.89
N VAL A 70 -14.51 -7.18 -1.62
CA VAL A 70 -14.52 -6.20 -0.52
C VAL A 70 -13.41 -5.17 -0.73
N THR A 71 -12.20 -5.63 -1.02
CA THR A 71 -11.06 -4.70 -1.20
C THR A 71 -11.16 -3.91 -2.50
N ARG A 72 -11.83 -4.47 -3.52
CA ARG A 72 -12.24 -3.72 -4.72
C ARG A 72 -13.24 -2.62 -4.40
N LYS A 73 -14.21 -2.89 -3.53
CA LYS A 73 -15.18 -1.88 -3.10
C LYS A 73 -14.49 -0.77 -2.31
N MET A 74 -13.53 -1.09 -1.43
CA MET A 74 -12.72 -0.10 -0.72
C MET A 74 -12.01 0.86 -1.69
N GLY A 75 -11.30 0.35 -2.70
CA GLY A 75 -10.66 1.19 -3.71
C GLY A 75 -11.64 2.04 -4.52
N SER A 76 -12.84 1.51 -4.80
CA SER A 76 -13.91 2.28 -5.45
C SER A 76 -14.41 3.45 -4.59
N VAL A 77 -14.57 3.26 -3.28
CA VAL A 77 -14.97 4.33 -2.35
C VAL A 77 -13.92 5.44 -2.30
N ILE A 78 -12.63 5.10 -2.24
CA ILE A 78 -11.56 6.11 -2.28
C ILE A 78 -11.60 6.85 -3.62
N ALA A 79 -11.70 6.12 -4.73
CA ALA A 79 -11.77 6.71 -6.06
C ALA A 79 -13.01 7.61 -6.29
N GLU A 80 -14.07 7.53 -5.45
CA GLU A 80 -15.24 8.43 -5.54
C GLU A 80 -14.88 9.85 -5.10
N ASN A 81 -13.81 9.99 -4.33
CA ASN A 81 -13.33 11.25 -3.77
C ASN A 81 -12.16 11.85 -4.58
N ILE A 82 -11.79 11.23 -5.71
CA ILE A 82 -10.69 11.66 -6.56
C ILE A 82 -11.27 12.12 -7.90
N ASN A 83 -11.02 13.38 -8.26
CA ASN A 83 -11.32 13.85 -9.62
C ASN A 83 -10.29 13.26 -10.58
N PRO A 84 -10.67 12.39 -11.54
CA PRO A 84 -9.70 11.69 -12.38
C PRO A 84 -8.98 12.57 -13.40
N GLY A 85 -9.51 13.76 -13.72
CA GLY A 85 -8.96 14.62 -14.78
C GLY A 85 -8.69 13.87 -16.10
N ASP A 86 -7.64 14.28 -16.81
CA ASP A 86 -7.21 13.63 -18.06
C ASP A 86 -6.32 12.39 -17.82
N ASP A 87 -5.64 12.33 -16.68
CA ASP A 87 -4.82 11.18 -16.26
C ASP A 87 -5.28 10.65 -14.89
N PRO A 88 -6.20 9.66 -14.87
CA PRO A 88 -6.73 9.11 -13.63
C PRO A 88 -5.66 8.48 -12.74
N LEU A 89 -4.57 7.95 -13.30
CA LEU A 89 -3.51 7.35 -12.50
C LEU A 89 -2.68 8.42 -11.80
N LYS A 90 -2.42 9.55 -12.49
CA LYS A 90 -1.74 10.69 -11.88
C LYS A 90 -2.54 11.24 -10.70
N SER A 91 -3.84 11.46 -10.86
CA SER A 91 -4.70 11.96 -9.77
C SER A 91 -4.74 11.02 -8.57
N VAL A 92 -4.75 9.71 -8.78
CA VAL A 92 -4.67 8.73 -7.68
C VAL A 92 -3.29 8.76 -7.00
N THR A 93 -2.21 8.91 -7.77
CA THR A 93 -0.86 9.07 -7.21
C THR A 93 -0.76 10.29 -6.32
N GLU A 94 -1.20 11.46 -6.80
CA GLU A 94 -1.18 12.71 -6.04
C GLU A 94 -1.97 12.56 -4.74
N TYR A 95 -3.20 12.02 -4.82
CA TYR A 95 -4.02 11.77 -3.63
C TYR A 95 -3.31 10.92 -2.57
N PHE A 96 -2.69 9.81 -2.96
CA PHE A 96 -2.02 8.91 -2.00
C PHE A 96 -0.74 9.53 -1.41
N ILE A 97 -0.02 10.35 -2.16
CA ILE A 97 1.17 11.05 -1.66
C ILE A 97 0.76 12.17 -0.69
N GLU A 98 -0.21 13.01 -1.07
CA GLU A 98 -0.70 14.13 -0.26
C GLU A 98 -1.26 13.70 1.11
N HIS A 99 -1.88 12.51 1.17
CA HIS A 99 -2.42 11.95 2.41
C HIS A 99 -1.42 11.07 3.18
N GLY A 100 -0.16 11.02 2.76
CA GLY A 100 0.91 10.28 3.45
C GLY A 100 0.79 8.76 3.35
N PHE A 101 0.06 8.24 2.35
CA PHE A 101 -0.14 6.81 2.15
C PHE A 101 0.99 6.13 1.38
N ALA A 102 1.75 6.91 0.62
CA ALA A 102 3.01 6.50 0.00
C ALA A 102 3.96 7.69 -0.12
N ALA A 103 5.27 7.49 0.01
CA ALA A 103 6.22 8.59 -0.20
C ALA A 103 6.46 8.91 -1.68
N SER A 104 6.44 7.90 -2.56
CA SER A 104 6.54 8.13 -4.01
C SER A 104 5.91 7.01 -4.82
N ILE A 105 5.35 7.38 -5.96
CA ILE A 105 4.79 6.44 -6.92
C ILE A 105 5.23 6.86 -8.32
N SER A 106 5.98 6.00 -9.00
CA SER A 106 6.44 6.23 -10.38
C SER A 106 5.77 5.27 -11.36
N ARG A 107 5.83 5.61 -12.65
CA ARG A 107 5.32 4.79 -13.76
C ARG A 107 6.48 4.35 -14.65
N ASP A 108 6.67 3.04 -14.79
CA ASP A 108 7.66 2.48 -15.73
C ASP A 108 7.05 2.31 -17.13
N ALA A 109 5.75 2.09 -17.19
CA ALA A 109 4.97 2.00 -18.42
C ALA A 109 3.57 2.56 -18.18
N GLU A 110 2.72 2.61 -19.22
CA GLU A 110 1.38 3.20 -19.12
C GLU A 110 0.60 2.66 -17.91
N ASN A 111 0.76 1.38 -17.60
CA ASN A 111 0.01 0.68 -16.55
C ASN A 111 0.89 -0.11 -15.56
N ILE A 112 2.17 0.23 -15.44
CA ILE A 112 3.09 -0.37 -14.46
C ILE A 112 3.49 0.73 -13.46
N LEU A 113 3.14 0.52 -12.20
CA LEU A 113 3.29 1.47 -11.10
C LEU A 113 4.27 0.92 -10.08
N ASN A 114 5.29 1.70 -9.74
CA ASN A 114 6.20 1.40 -8.64
C ASN A 114 5.82 2.25 -7.45
N VAL A 115 5.20 1.62 -6.46
CA VAL A 115 4.92 2.27 -5.17
C VAL A 115 6.11 2.01 -4.28
N LYS A 116 6.86 3.06 -3.97
CA LYS A 116 7.89 3.00 -2.93
C LYS A 116 7.29 3.50 -1.63
N ASN A 117 7.77 2.98 -0.51
CA ASN A 117 7.47 3.56 0.80
C ASN A 117 5.96 3.59 1.06
N CYS A 118 5.29 2.44 0.90
CA CYS A 118 3.86 2.33 1.13
C CYS A 118 3.59 2.14 2.63
N MET A 119 2.72 2.96 3.22
CA MET A 119 2.34 2.83 4.63
C MET A 119 1.74 1.44 4.96
N PHE A 120 1.11 0.81 3.96
CA PHE A 120 0.42 -0.47 4.11
C PHE A 120 1.34 -1.67 3.86
N TYR A 121 2.61 -1.47 3.51
CA TYR A 121 3.52 -2.56 3.13
C TYR A 121 3.67 -3.61 4.23
N GLY A 122 4.06 -3.18 5.44
CA GLY A 122 4.24 -4.07 6.59
C GLY A 122 2.94 -4.79 6.98
N PHE A 123 1.81 -4.07 6.96
CA PHE A 123 0.49 -4.68 7.17
C PHE A 123 0.18 -5.77 6.13
N CYS A 124 0.41 -5.49 4.84
CA CYS A 124 0.14 -6.45 3.79
C CYS A 124 1.04 -7.69 3.89
N ARG A 125 2.32 -7.51 4.24
CA ARG A 125 3.26 -8.62 4.51
C ARG A 125 2.79 -9.49 5.67
N SER A 126 2.38 -8.88 6.79
CA SER A 126 1.89 -9.63 7.96
C SER A 126 0.67 -10.52 7.65
N LEU A 127 -0.17 -10.10 6.71
CA LEU A 127 -1.32 -10.89 6.28
C LEU A 127 -0.92 -12.05 5.36
N GLU A 128 0.14 -11.89 4.57
CA GLU A 128 0.70 -12.97 3.75
C GLU A 128 1.30 -14.09 4.60
N ASP A 129 1.95 -13.72 5.71
CA ASP A 129 2.43 -14.68 6.71
C ASP A 129 1.28 -15.51 7.32
N ASP A 130 0.07 -14.94 7.40
CA ASP A 130 -1.15 -15.61 7.83
C ASP A 130 -1.84 -16.43 6.70
N GLY A 131 -1.22 -16.53 5.51
CA GLY A 131 -1.76 -17.24 4.34
C GLY A 131 -2.90 -16.51 3.63
N VAL A 132 -3.07 -15.21 3.89
CA VAL A 132 -4.03 -14.35 3.18
C VAL A 132 -3.38 -13.87 1.89
N LEU A 133 -3.95 -14.24 0.74
CA LEU A 133 -3.42 -13.78 -0.55
C LEU A 133 -3.96 -12.38 -0.87
N LEU A 134 -3.12 -11.36 -0.68
CA LEU A 134 -3.55 -9.97 -0.82
C LEU A 134 -3.48 -9.46 -2.26
N SER A 135 -4.63 -9.44 -2.93
CA SER A 135 -4.90 -8.49 -4.03
C SER A 135 -5.51 -7.16 -3.53
N THR A 136 -5.19 -6.79 -2.29
CA THR A 136 -5.94 -5.81 -1.47
C THR A 136 -5.26 -4.45 -1.36
N CYS A 137 -4.11 -4.27 -2.00
CA CYS A 137 -3.38 -2.99 -2.00
C CYS A 137 -4.37 -1.84 -2.24
N PRO A 138 -4.56 -0.93 -1.26
CA PRO A 138 -5.54 0.13 -1.38
C PRO A 138 -5.27 0.97 -2.63
N TYR A 139 -4.01 1.34 -2.85
CA TYR A 139 -3.59 2.07 -4.04
C TYR A 139 -3.94 1.33 -5.34
N ALA A 140 -3.60 0.05 -5.48
CA ALA A 140 -3.88 -0.72 -6.70
C ALA A 140 -5.39 -0.81 -6.99
N ASN A 141 -6.20 -1.02 -5.95
CA ASN A 141 -7.65 -1.11 -6.08
C ASN A 141 -8.26 0.25 -6.45
N THR A 142 -7.74 1.35 -5.89
CA THR A 142 -8.16 2.72 -6.23
C THR A 142 -7.74 3.09 -7.66
N ALA A 143 -6.49 2.83 -8.03
CA ALA A 143 -5.96 3.11 -9.37
C ALA A 143 -6.76 2.38 -10.45
N ALA A 144 -7.04 1.09 -10.23
CA ALA A 144 -7.89 0.35 -11.11
C ALA A 144 -9.33 0.91 -11.14
N ALA A 145 -9.94 1.22 -9.99
CA ALA A 145 -11.29 1.80 -9.96
C ALA A 145 -11.38 3.13 -10.71
N ALA A 146 -10.37 4.00 -10.59
CA ALA A 146 -10.27 5.25 -11.33
C ALA A 146 -10.20 4.99 -12.86
N LEU A 147 -9.32 4.09 -13.31
CA LEU A 147 -9.26 3.69 -14.72
C LEU A 147 -10.58 3.11 -15.24
N GLU A 148 -11.22 2.24 -14.45
CA GLU A 148 -12.47 1.60 -14.85
C GLU A 148 -13.61 2.62 -15.04
N ARG A 149 -13.62 3.68 -14.23
CA ARG A 149 -14.60 4.78 -14.33
C ARG A 149 -14.32 5.69 -15.51
N SER A 150 -13.06 6.09 -15.68
CA SER A 150 -12.69 7.02 -16.75
C SER A 150 -12.73 6.38 -18.14
N ARG A 151 -12.37 5.10 -18.25
CA ARG A 151 -12.19 4.42 -19.55
C ARG A 151 -13.30 3.41 -19.89
N GLY A 152 -14.15 3.03 -18.93
CA GLY A 152 -15.25 2.08 -19.17
C GLY A 152 -14.78 0.64 -19.46
N TYR A 153 -13.59 0.26 -18.97
CA TYR A 153 -13.09 -1.11 -19.03
C TYR A 153 -12.95 -1.71 -17.64
N ARG A 154 -12.76 -3.02 -17.53
CA ARG A 154 -12.32 -3.72 -16.31
C ARG A 154 -10.82 -3.91 -16.35
N TYR A 155 -10.17 -3.78 -15.20
CA TYR A 155 -8.71 -3.93 -15.07
C TYR A 155 -8.33 -5.05 -14.12
N ARG A 156 -7.44 -5.94 -14.57
CA ARG A 156 -6.77 -6.94 -13.74
C ARG A 156 -5.63 -6.28 -12.98
N ILE A 157 -5.55 -6.52 -11.68
CA ILE A 157 -4.41 -6.14 -10.85
C ILE A 157 -3.49 -7.36 -10.74
N LYS A 158 -2.20 -7.17 -11.02
CA LYS A 158 -1.14 -8.12 -10.67
C LYS A 158 -0.11 -7.37 -9.82
N ARG A 159 0.20 -7.92 -8.64
CA ARG A 159 1.24 -7.40 -7.75
C ARG A 159 2.50 -8.25 -7.90
N LYS A 160 3.67 -7.60 -7.92
CA LYS A 160 4.98 -8.26 -7.80
C LYS A 160 5.70 -7.67 -6.58
N GLU A 161 6.59 -8.43 -5.98
CA GLU A 161 7.47 -7.96 -4.91
C GLU A 161 8.40 -6.87 -5.44
N GLY A 162 8.71 -5.89 -4.60
CA GLY A 162 9.70 -4.85 -4.85
C GLY A 162 10.50 -4.59 -3.57
N GLU A 163 11.68 -3.98 -3.70
CA GLU A 163 12.68 -3.86 -2.62
C GLU A 163 12.10 -3.22 -1.33
N HIS A 164 11.27 -2.18 -1.45
CA HIS A 164 10.58 -1.52 -0.32
C HIS A 164 9.19 -0.99 -0.70
N GLY A 165 8.35 -1.89 -1.22
CA GLY A 165 7.02 -1.57 -1.72
C GLY A 165 6.50 -2.63 -2.69
N HIS A 166 5.72 -2.22 -3.69
CA HIS A 166 5.16 -3.16 -4.65
C HIS A 166 5.18 -2.61 -6.07
N ILE A 167 5.40 -3.51 -7.02
CA ILE A 167 5.17 -3.25 -8.43
C ILE A 167 3.74 -3.68 -8.75
N ILE A 168 2.95 -2.76 -9.28
CA ILE A 168 1.55 -2.98 -9.63
C ILE A 168 1.41 -2.91 -11.14
N GLU A 169 0.87 -3.96 -11.73
CA GLU A 169 0.56 -4.07 -13.15
C GLU A 169 -0.96 -4.07 -13.33
N LEU A 170 -1.47 -3.14 -14.14
CA LEU A 170 -2.89 -2.99 -14.46
C LEU A 170 -3.15 -3.39 -15.92
N SER A 171 -3.79 -4.53 -16.16
CA SER A 171 -4.08 -5.00 -17.51
C SER A 171 -5.57 -4.89 -17.83
N GLN A 172 -5.90 -4.23 -18.94
CA GLN A 172 -7.28 -4.17 -19.44
C GLN A 172 -7.79 -5.58 -19.77
N ILE A 173 -9.03 -5.89 -19.39
CA ILE A 173 -9.65 -7.21 -19.61
C ILE A 173 -10.79 -7.13 -20.62
N SER A 174 -11.81 -6.34 -20.32
CA SER A 174 -13.06 -6.30 -21.08
C SER A 174 -13.73 -4.95 -20.91
N LYS A 175 -14.62 -4.58 -21.84
CA LYS A 175 -15.48 -3.41 -21.67
C LYS A 175 -16.47 -3.67 -20.52
N LYS A 176 -16.78 -2.62 -19.74
CA LYS A 176 -17.73 -2.68 -18.63
C LYS A 176 -19.17 -2.69 -19.12
#